data_AF-A0A2D4JG31-F1
#
_entry.id   AF-A0A2D4JG31-F1
#
_cell.length_a   1.000
_cell.length_b   1.000
_cell.length_c   1.000
_cell.angle_alpha   90.00
_cell.angle_beta   90.00
_cell.angle_gamma   90.00
#
_symmetry.space_group_name_H-M   'P 1'
#
loop_
_entity.id
_entity.type
_entity.pdbx_description
1 polymer ?
#
loop_
_entity_poly.entity_id
_entity_poly.type
_entity_poly.pdbx_seq_one_letter_code
_entity_poly.pdbx_strand_id
1 'polypeptide(L)'
;EIQRQFDELFALLDDPQPLTRSTGILAVSKITYKYWEMIPEVVLSHFLTTLIEDLAFDSSSADVRYAVFKCLPIILDNIMSHPLLEQFLPILKNNLHDNSQKVRVAFVDMLLKIKATKAAKFWKICPVQHLLTRLVIDSPPVS
;
A
#
# COMPACT_ATOMS: atom_id res chain seq x y z
N GLU A 1 2.43 27.64 5.49
CA GLU A 1 1.09 27.02 5.33
C GLU A 1 1.14 25.59 4.79
N ILE A 2 1.75 25.33 3.62
CA ILE A 2 1.78 23.97 3.04
C ILE A 2 2.57 22.94 3.87
N GLN A 3 3.71 23.33 4.46
CA GLN A 3 4.51 22.43 5.30
C GLN A 3 3.68 21.89 6.47
N ARG A 4 2.94 22.77 7.15
CA ARG A 4 2.02 22.39 8.23
C ARG A 4 1.00 21.36 7.76
N GLN A 5 0.47 21.49 6.54
CA GLN A 5 -0.47 20.49 6.02
C GLN A 5 0.20 19.12 5.82
N PHE A 6 1.45 19.07 5.37
CA PHE A 6 2.20 17.81 5.30
C PHE A 6 2.46 17.25 6.69
N ASP A 7 2.82 18.08 7.66
CA ASP A 7 3.05 17.66 9.05
C ASP A 7 1.79 17.03 9.65
N GLU A 8 0.61 17.61 9.42
CA GLU A 8 -0.69 17.05 9.84
C GLU A 8 -0.99 15.71 9.14
N LEU A 9 -0.64 15.57 7.85
CA LEU A 9 -0.80 14.31 7.13
C LEU A 9 0.09 13.20 7.71
N PHE A 10 1.34 13.52 8.08
CA PHE A 10 2.21 12.57 8.79
C PHE A 10 1.67 12.24 10.17
N ALA A 11 1.16 13.23 10.92
CA ALA A 11 0.54 12.99 12.22
C ALA A 11 -0.65 12.03 12.14
N LEU A 12 -1.47 12.10 11.08
CA LEU A 12 -2.54 11.12 10.85
C LEU A 12 -2.01 9.70 10.61
N LEU A 13 -0.87 9.56 9.92
CA LEU A 13 -0.25 8.27 9.65
C LEU A 13 0.43 7.66 10.88
N ASP A 14 0.88 8.49 11.81
CA ASP A 14 1.57 8.08 13.05
C ASP A 14 0.66 8.07 14.29
N ASP A 15 -0.64 8.34 14.12
CA ASP A 15 -1.59 8.42 15.24
C ASP A 15 -1.62 7.10 16.04
N PRO A 16 -1.66 7.13 17.38
CA PRO A 16 -1.67 5.91 18.20
C PRO A 16 -2.91 5.03 17.94
N GLN A 17 -4.03 5.61 17.51
CA GLN A 17 -5.26 4.89 17.27
C GLN A 17 -5.30 4.29 15.85
N PRO A 18 -5.39 2.95 15.70
CA PRO A 18 -5.34 2.30 14.38
C PRO A 18 -6.42 2.75 13.40
N LEU A 19 -7.60 3.15 13.90
CA LEU A 19 -8.68 3.68 13.06
C LEU A 19 -8.31 5.02 12.43
N THR A 20 -7.62 5.89 13.18
CA THR A 20 -7.12 7.17 12.68
C THR A 20 -6.08 6.92 11.60
N ARG A 21 -5.09 6.04 11.84
CA ARG A 21 -4.09 5.66 10.83
C ARG A 21 -4.73 5.10 9.56
N SER A 22 -5.70 4.20 9.69
CA SER A 22 -6.44 3.63 8.55
C SER A 22 -7.15 4.71 7.71
N THR A 23 -7.69 5.73 8.37
CA THR A 23 -8.31 6.89 7.72
C THR A 23 -7.26 7.81 7.09
N GLY A 24 -6.14 8.02 7.78
CA GLY A 24 -4.97 8.77 7.30
C GLY A 24 -4.41 8.17 6.01
N ILE A 25 -4.25 6.85 5.95
CA ILE A 25 -3.79 6.12 4.75
C ILE A 25 -4.67 6.46 3.54
N LEU A 26 -6.00 6.44 3.70
CA LEU A 26 -6.93 6.78 2.62
C LEU A 26 -6.80 8.25 2.21
N ALA A 27 -6.71 9.16 3.17
CA ALA A 27 -6.57 10.59 2.91
C ALA A 27 -5.27 10.90 2.17
N VAL A 28 -4.14 10.43 2.69
CA VAL A 28 -2.81 10.59 2.09
C VAL A 28 -2.78 9.96 0.70
N SER A 29 -3.31 8.75 0.51
CA SER A 29 -3.33 8.11 -0.81
C SER A 29 -4.09 8.93 -1.85
N LYS A 30 -5.23 9.52 -1.47
CA LYS A 30 -6.02 10.40 -2.37
C LYS A 30 -5.31 11.72 -2.67
N ILE A 31 -4.68 12.33 -1.67
CA ILE A 31 -3.94 13.58 -1.83
C ILE A 31 -2.72 13.34 -2.72
N THR A 32 -1.93 12.29 -2.44
CA THR A 32 -0.78 11.87 -3.24
C THR A 32 -1.18 11.59 -4.68
N TYR A 33 -2.27 10.85 -4.92
CA TYR A 33 -2.79 10.63 -6.27
C TYR A 33 -3.13 11.95 -6.98
N LYS A 34 -3.93 12.81 -6.33
CA LYS A 34 -4.53 14.00 -6.95
C LYS A 34 -3.53 15.13 -7.18
N TYR A 35 -2.57 15.30 -6.28
CA TYR A 35 -1.66 16.44 -6.26
C TYR A 35 -0.20 16.02 -6.48
N TRP A 36 0.04 14.84 -7.06
CA TRP A 36 1.37 14.27 -7.26
C TRP A 36 2.41 15.28 -7.75
N GLU A 37 2.11 16.02 -8.83
CA GLU A 37 3.04 16.99 -9.43
C GLU A 37 3.27 18.24 -8.57
N MET A 38 2.41 18.52 -7.59
CA MET A 38 2.53 19.66 -6.68
C MET A 38 3.24 19.31 -5.37
N ILE A 39 3.37 18.03 -5.06
CA ILE A 39 4.01 17.57 -3.82
C ILE A 39 5.52 17.41 -4.10
N PRO A 40 6.40 18.00 -3.27
CA PRO A 40 7.84 17.82 -3.42
C PRO A 40 8.23 16.33 -3.39
N GLU A 41 9.19 15.93 -4.23
CA GLU A 41 9.63 14.54 -4.37
C GLU A 41 10.05 13.90 -3.04
N VAL A 42 10.69 14.68 -2.17
CA VAL A 42 11.08 14.22 -0.83
C VAL A 42 9.87 13.87 0.04
N VAL A 43 8.77 14.61 -0.08
CA VAL A 43 7.52 14.36 0.66
C VAL A 43 6.79 13.17 0.07
N LEU A 44 6.74 13.04 -1.27
CA LEU A 44 6.20 11.86 -1.94
C LEU A 44 6.93 10.60 -1.50
N SER A 45 8.26 10.63 -1.49
CA SER A 45 9.09 9.50 -1.08
C SER A 45 8.81 9.13 0.38
N HIS A 46 8.73 10.12 1.27
CA HIS A 46 8.44 9.89 2.68
C HIS A 46 7.02 9.34 2.90
N PHE A 47 6.00 9.84 2.19
CA PHE A 47 4.67 9.23 2.23
C PHE A 47 4.70 7.76 1.79
N LEU A 48 5.41 7.44 0.71
CA LEU A 48 5.49 6.05 0.23
C LEU A 48 6.27 5.15 1.18
N THR A 49 7.36 5.63 1.78
CA THR A 49 8.07 4.90 2.84
C THR A 49 7.13 4.62 4.01
N THR A 50 6.44 5.63 4.55
CA THR A 50 5.51 5.41 5.67
C THR A 50 4.38 4.44 5.32
N LEU A 51 3.82 4.53 4.11
CA LEU A 51 2.75 3.62 3.70
C LEU A 51 3.25 2.18 3.49
N ILE A 52 4.39 2.00 2.80
CA ILE A 52 4.85 0.69 2.29
C ILE A 52 5.79 -0.02 3.27
N GLU A 53 6.67 0.70 3.93
CA GLU A 53 7.68 0.13 4.82
C GLU A 53 7.20 0.05 6.27
N ASP A 54 6.36 1.00 6.71
CA ASP A 54 5.86 1.04 8.09
C ASP A 54 4.44 0.46 8.18
N LEU A 55 3.45 1.13 7.59
CA LEU A 55 2.03 0.80 7.83
C LEU A 55 1.57 -0.49 7.14
N ALA A 56 2.23 -0.93 6.07
CA ALA A 56 1.99 -2.24 5.47
C ALA A 56 2.38 -3.40 6.41
N PHE A 57 3.20 -3.11 7.43
CA PHE A 57 3.71 -4.04 8.43
C PHE A 57 3.25 -3.67 9.85
N ASP A 58 2.22 -2.82 9.98
CA ASP A 58 1.67 -2.40 11.28
C ASP A 58 1.35 -3.62 12.15
N SER A 59 2.08 -3.74 13.26
CA SER A 59 2.01 -4.87 14.17
C SER A 59 0.76 -4.84 15.06
N SER A 60 0.19 -3.65 15.25
CA SER A 60 -0.93 -3.44 16.17
C SER A 60 -2.29 -3.73 15.53
N SER A 61 -2.42 -3.61 14.21
CA SER A 61 -3.72 -3.73 13.55
C SER A 61 -3.66 -4.25 12.11
N ALA A 62 -4.40 -5.34 11.88
CA ALA A 62 -4.65 -5.85 10.53
C ALA A 62 -5.50 -4.88 9.68
N ASP A 63 -6.29 -3.99 10.29
CA ASP A 63 -7.06 -2.98 9.55
C ASP A 63 -6.16 -1.91 8.92
N VAL A 64 -5.08 -1.54 9.60
CA VAL A 64 -4.09 -0.60 9.06
C VAL A 64 -3.37 -1.22 7.86
N ARG A 65 -2.85 -2.45 8.02
CA ARG A 65 -2.21 -3.18 6.91
C ARG A 65 -3.16 -3.40 5.73
N TYR A 66 -4.41 -3.76 6.01
CA TYR A 66 -5.46 -3.88 5.00
C TYR A 66 -5.71 -2.55 4.28
N ALA A 67 -5.78 -1.43 5.01
CA ALA A 67 -6.01 -0.10 4.45
C ALA A 67 -4.89 0.29 3.47
N VAL A 68 -3.62 -0.04 3.75
CA VAL A 68 -2.51 0.19 2.82
C VAL A 68 -2.76 -0.51 1.49
N PHE A 69 -3.03 -1.81 1.48
CA PHE A 69 -3.23 -2.55 0.22
C PHE A 69 -4.53 -2.17 -0.49
N LYS A 70 -5.53 -1.69 0.24
CA LYS A 70 -6.76 -1.14 -0.35
C LYS A 70 -6.52 0.23 -1.01
N CYS A 71 -5.60 1.04 -0.49
CA CYS A 71 -5.41 2.42 -0.94
C CYS A 71 -4.22 2.61 -1.91
N LEU A 72 -3.20 1.74 -1.89
CA LEU A 72 -2.13 1.75 -2.89
C LEU A 72 -2.64 1.71 -4.35
N PRO A 73 -3.71 0.95 -4.69
CA PRO A 73 -4.35 1.03 -6.01
C PRO A 73 -4.78 2.42 -6.45
N ILE A 74 -5.12 3.33 -5.52
CA ILE A 74 -5.48 4.72 -5.82
C ILE A 74 -4.26 5.47 -6.34
N ILE A 75 -3.10 5.32 -5.69
CA ILE A 75 -1.86 5.97 -6.13
C ILE A 75 -1.42 5.39 -7.48
N LEU A 76 -1.55 4.06 -7.65
CA LEU A 76 -1.25 3.36 -8.91
C LEU A 76 -2.11 3.82 -10.10
N ASP A 77 -3.25 4.47 -9.88
CA ASP A 77 -4.03 5.09 -10.97
C ASP A 77 -3.36 6.34 -11.55
N ASN A 78 -2.37 6.91 -10.86
CA ASN A 78 -1.52 7.96 -11.41
C ASN A 78 -0.27 7.33 -12.03
N ILE A 79 -0.15 7.39 -13.36
CA ILE A 79 0.98 6.82 -14.11
C ILE A 79 2.34 7.44 -13.73
N MET A 80 2.35 8.69 -13.27
CA MET A 80 3.58 9.36 -12.83
C MET A 80 4.14 8.76 -11.54
N SER A 81 3.32 8.02 -10.78
CA SER A 81 3.76 7.33 -9.57
C SER A 81 4.52 6.03 -9.85
N HIS A 82 4.35 5.43 -11.04
CA HIS A 82 4.83 4.08 -11.33
C HIS A 82 6.35 3.93 -11.17
N PRO A 83 7.21 4.84 -11.67
CA PRO A 83 8.66 4.70 -11.53
C PRO A 83 9.13 4.71 -10.08
N LEU A 84 8.47 5.50 -9.22
CA LEU A 84 8.80 5.54 -7.80
C LEU A 84 8.28 4.30 -7.08
N LEU A 85 7.01 3.93 -7.31
CA LEU A 85 6.41 2.74 -6.72
C LEU A 85 7.13 1.45 -7.11
N GLU A 86 7.63 1.30 -8.34
CA GLU A 86 8.37 0.10 -8.76
C GLU A 86 9.62 -0.15 -7.87
N GLN A 87 10.21 0.90 -7.30
CA GLN A 87 11.35 0.79 -6.39
C GLN A 87 10.95 0.29 -5.00
N PHE A 88 9.80 0.72 -4.48
CA PHE A 88 9.32 0.36 -3.14
C PHE A 88 8.58 -0.98 -3.09
N LEU A 89 7.79 -1.32 -4.12
CA LEU A 89 6.90 -2.47 -4.10
C LEU A 89 7.58 -3.83 -3.77
N PRO A 90 8.84 -4.13 -4.16
CA PRO A 90 9.52 -5.38 -3.79
C PRO A 90 9.65 -5.62 -2.28
N ILE A 91 9.54 -4.59 -1.44
CA ILE A 91 9.56 -4.70 0.03
C ILE A 91 8.37 -5.56 0.51
N LEU A 92 7.25 -5.51 -0.21
CA LEU A 92 5.99 -6.16 0.16
C LEU A 92 5.94 -7.67 -0.11
N LYS A 93 7.05 -8.29 -0.52
CA LYS A 93 7.12 -9.69 -1.01
C LYS A 93 6.56 -10.75 -0.07
N ASN A 94 6.53 -10.45 1.23
CA ASN A 94 6.07 -11.36 2.27
C ASN A 94 4.64 -11.09 2.74
N ASN A 95 4.00 -10.00 2.32
CA ASN A 95 2.64 -9.63 2.77
C ASN A 95 1.56 -10.57 2.25
N LEU A 96 1.84 -11.37 1.22
CA LEU A 96 0.97 -12.48 0.84
C LEU A 96 0.81 -13.53 1.96
N HIS A 97 1.75 -13.59 2.90
CA HIS A 97 1.72 -14.51 4.04
C HIS A 97 1.16 -13.86 5.32
N ASP A 98 0.47 -12.72 5.20
CA ASP A 98 -0.18 -12.08 6.34
C ASP A 98 -1.12 -13.05 7.07
N ASN A 99 -1.15 -12.97 8.40
CA ASN A 99 -2.01 -13.83 9.21
C ASN A 99 -3.51 -13.56 8.97
N SER A 100 -3.85 -12.33 8.57
CA SER A 100 -5.21 -11.90 8.31
C SER A 100 -5.61 -12.16 6.86
N GLN A 101 -6.67 -12.94 6.66
CA GLN A 101 -7.17 -13.25 5.32
C GLN A 101 -7.57 -11.99 4.53
N LYS A 102 -8.19 -10.99 5.18
CA LYS A 102 -8.58 -9.74 4.52
C LYS A 102 -7.37 -8.97 3.96
N VAL A 103 -6.24 -9.01 4.67
CA VAL A 103 -4.99 -8.37 4.23
C VAL A 103 -4.43 -9.11 3.03
N ARG A 104 -4.40 -10.45 3.07
CA ARG A 104 -3.94 -11.28 1.93
C ARG A 104 -4.78 -11.04 0.66
N VAL A 105 -6.11 -10.98 0.79
CA VAL A 105 -7.01 -10.69 -0.34
C VAL A 105 -6.71 -9.31 -0.92
N ALA A 106 -6.63 -8.27 -0.09
CA ALA A 106 -6.32 -6.92 -0.55
C ALA A 106 -4.93 -6.83 -1.21
N PHE A 107 -3.94 -7.57 -0.70
CA PHE A 107 -2.62 -7.65 -1.32
C PHE A 107 -2.67 -8.26 -2.72
N VAL A 108 -3.41 -9.37 -2.90
CA VAL A 108 -3.61 -9.98 -4.23
C VAL A 108 -4.36 -9.03 -5.18
N ASP A 109 -5.38 -8.33 -4.70
CA ASP A 109 -6.09 -7.32 -5.50
C ASP A 109 -5.15 -6.20 -5.96
N MET A 110 -4.24 -5.76 -5.10
CA MET A 110 -3.20 -4.80 -5.47
C MET A 110 -2.23 -5.38 -6.52
N LEU A 111 -1.81 -6.65 -6.41
CA LEU A 111 -0.99 -7.30 -7.46
C LEU A 111 -1.73 -7.36 -8.81
N LEU A 112 -3.03 -7.64 -8.79
CA LEU A 112 -3.87 -7.61 -9.99
C LEU A 112 -3.94 -6.20 -10.59
N LYS A 113 -4.09 -5.17 -9.76
CA LYS A 113 -4.04 -3.76 -10.19
C LYS A 113 -2.71 -3.43 -10.87
N ILE A 114 -1.58 -3.79 -10.25
CA ILE A 114 -0.24 -3.56 -10.79
C ILE A 114 -0.08 -4.24 -12.16
N LYS A 115 -0.57 -5.47 -12.30
CA LYS A 115 -0.57 -6.19 -13.58
C LYS A 115 -1.41 -5.46 -14.63
N ALA A 116 -2.59 -4.96 -14.26
CA ALA A 116 -3.50 -4.27 -15.18
C ALA A 116 -2.96 -2.92 -15.64
N THR A 117 -2.38 -2.13 -14.72
CA THR A 117 -1.80 -0.81 -15.03
C THR A 117 -0.41 -0.89 -15.66
N LYS A 118 0.22 -2.08 -15.65
CA LYS A 118 1.61 -2.31 -16.09
C LYS A 118 2.63 -1.47 -15.30
N ALA A 119 2.29 -1.08 -14.07
CA ALA A 119 3.16 -0.25 -13.23
C ALA A 119 4.45 -0.96 -12.83
N ALA A 120 4.40 -2.29 -12.68
CA ALA A 120 5.55 -3.13 -12.38
C ALA A 120 5.27 -4.58 -12.78
N LYS A 121 6.33 -5.39 -12.84
CA LYS A 121 6.18 -6.84 -12.98
C LYS A 121 5.78 -7.44 -11.63
N PHE A 122 4.54 -7.88 -11.47
CA PHE A 122 4.03 -8.39 -10.18
C PHE A 122 4.89 -9.55 -9.61
N TRP A 123 5.51 -10.37 -10.47
CA TRP A 123 6.40 -11.47 -10.04
C TRP A 123 7.75 -11.01 -9.48
N LYS A 124 8.14 -9.75 -9.68
CA LYS A 124 9.27 -9.13 -8.96
C LYS A 124 8.88 -8.67 -7.55
N ILE A 125 7.58 -8.51 -7.29
CA ILE A 125 7.03 -8.11 -6.00
C ILE A 125 6.72 -9.37 -5.19
N CYS A 126 5.88 -10.25 -5.73
CA CYS A 126 5.53 -11.51 -5.10
C CYS A 126 5.98 -12.68 -5.99
N PRO A 127 6.98 -13.48 -5.56
CA PRO A 127 7.42 -14.64 -6.32
C PRO A 127 6.26 -15.58 -6.61
N VAL A 128 6.23 -16.17 -7.82
CA VAL A 128 5.14 -17.07 -8.24
C VAL A 128 4.99 -18.25 -7.29
N GLN A 129 6.08 -18.75 -6.71
CA GLN A 129 6.06 -19.80 -5.70
C GLN A 129 5.23 -19.41 -4.46
N HIS A 130 5.29 -18.15 -4.02
CA HIS A 130 4.47 -17.69 -2.88
C HIS A 130 2.97 -17.75 -3.23
N LEU A 131 2.60 -17.33 -4.45
CA LEU A 131 1.23 -17.40 -4.95
C LEU A 131 0.72 -18.84 -5.03
N LEU A 132 1.52 -19.74 -5.59
CA LEU A 132 1.17 -21.17 -5.69
C LEU A 132 0.99 -21.80 -4.30
N THR A 133 1.90 -21.50 -3.36
CA THR A 133 1.79 -22.00 -1.98
C THR A 133 0.51 -21.52 -1.29
N ARG A 134 0.15 -20.22 -1.42
CA ARG A 134 -1.13 -19.74 -0.86
C ARG A 134 -2.33 -20.36 -1.54
N LEU A 135 -2.31 -20.58 -2.85
CA LEU A 135 -3.42 -21.20 -3.57
C LEU A 135 -3.72 -22.63 -3.07
N VAL A 136 -2.71 -23.35 -2.59
CA VAL A 136 -2.88 -24.68 -1.99
C VAL A 136 -3.43 -24.60 -0.55
N ILE A 137 -3.04 -23.57 0.21
CA ILE A 137 -3.33 -23.47 1.65
C ILE A 137 -4.63 -22.72 1.94
N ASP A 138 -4.92 -21.65 1.18
CA ASP A 138 -6.12 -20.85 1.38
C ASP A 138 -7.38 -21.62 0.99
N SER A 139 -8.40 -21.52 1.84
CA SER A 139 -9.71 -22.07 1.52
C SER A 139 -10.28 -21.38 0.26
N PRO A 140 -10.94 -22.13 -0.64
CA PRO A 140 -11.60 -21.52 -1.78
C PRO A 140 -12.63 -20.48 -1.29
N PRO A 141 -12.84 -19.37 -2.02
CA PRO A 141 -13.84 -18.40 -1.64
C PRO A 141 -15.19 -19.10 -1.50
N VAL A 142 -15.84 -18.93 -0.34
CA VAL A 142 -17.22 -19.36 -0.15
C VAL A 142 -18.04 -18.49 -1.10
N SER A 143 -18.53 -19.11 -2.17
CA SER A 143 -19.42 -18.53 -3.18
C SER A 143 -20.73 -18.05 -2.57
#